data_AF-A0A955YPU1-F1
#
_entry.id   AF-A0A955YPU1-F1
#
_cell.length_a   1.000
_cell.length_b   1.000
_cell.length_c   1.000
_cell.angle_alpha   90.00
_cell.angle_beta   90.00
_cell.angle_gamma   90.00
#
_symmetry.space_group_name_H-M   'P 1'
#
loop_
_entity.id
_entity.type
_entity.pdbx_description
1 polymer ?
#
loop_
_entity_poly.entity_id
_entity_poly.type
_entity_poly.pdbx_seq_one_letter_code
_entity_poly.pdbx_strand_id
1 'polypeptide(L)'
;MFPYRDARHRSRKAWILGRALLLFCSLVSVWGSQAHAQVAATAAEEREANERTKEGAALMEADKACEAVKKFEESMELFPDPRKLINIGLANEKCGNLVESRTAFQTFVGEHGGNYPSDFVEKVQSKLDQLAPRIPQIKLLIQGIEGETVQIRLDGQDLPAETSIGEYIAVNPGKHTVEVHRNTGLAKREQFEVADWERRQVEFVVPPPCQDLDQDNKCDEMCTDRDLNGTCDKDECSGTWNEKRKICVVDRDEESSIVDEPVFWIVTGAVVVAGLAVGAYFIIDSQIETPEPATSTWPNGPFKVSNALTTF
;
A
#
# COMPACT_ATOMS: atom_id res chain seq x y z
N MET A 1 85.27 -37.89 56.53
CA MET A 1 84.03 -38.68 56.71
C MET A 1 82.90 -37.70 56.93
N PHE A 2 82.22 -37.31 55.86
CA PHE A 2 81.08 -36.37 55.88
C PHE A 2 79.95 -37.00 55.07
N PRO A 3 78.71 -37.06 55.59
CA PRO A 3 77.67 -37.88 55.02
C PRO A 3 76.87 -37.16 53.91
N TYR A 4 76.49 -38.00 52.97
CA TYR A 4 75.41 -37.91 52.00
C TYR A 4 74.18 -37.13 52.50
N ARG A 5 73.72 -36.12 51.73
CA ARG A 5 72.34 -35.61 51.79
C ARG A 5 71.75 -35.54 50.39
N ASP A 6 70.70 -36.34 50.23
CA ASP A 6 69.79 -36.45 49.10
C ASP A 6 69.29 -35.10 48.58
N ALA A 7 69.39 -34.91 47.27
CA ALA A 7 68.73 -33.87 46.51
C ALA A 7 67.44 -34.42 45.90
N ARG A 8 66.31 -34.31 46.60
CA ARG A 8 64.98 -34.49 46.01
C ARG A 8 63.98 -33.47 46.56
N HIS A 9 63.08 -33.03 45.67
CA HIS A 9 61.84 -32.27 45.93
C HIS A 9 61.90 -30.73 46.03
N ARG A 10 62.24 -30.02 44.93
CA ARG A 10 61.72 -28.66 44.68
C ARG A 10 61.52 -28.35 43.19
N SER A 11 60.53 -28.95 42.54
CA SER A 11 60.15 -28.52 41.17
C SER A 11 58.74 -28.95 40.74
N ARG A 12 57.74 -28.82 41.63
CA ARG A 12 56.33 -29.09 41.24
C ARG A 12 55.34 -27.95 41.49
N LYS A 13 55.76 -26.82 42.07
CA LYS A 13 54.85 -25.70 42.38
C LYS A 13 54.99 -24.46 41.48
N ALA A 14 55.88 -24.48 40.49
CA ALA A 14 56.09 -23.35 39.58
C ALA A 14 55.26 -23.41 38.27
N TRP A 15 54.54 -24.51 38.00
CA TRP A 15 53.81 -24.69 36.74
C TRP A 15 52.30 -24.45 36.81
N ILE A 16 51.74 -24.21 38.00
CA ILE A 16 50.28 -24.04 38.18
C ILE A 16 49.89 -22.55 38.19
N LEU A 17 50.77 -21.63 38.59
CA LEU A 17 50.48 -20.19 38.59
C LEU A 17 50.65 -19.52 37.21
N GLY A 18 51.38 -20.14 36.28
CA GLY A 18 51.56 -19.60 34.92
C GLY A 18 50.42 -19.93 33.94
N ARG A 19 49.62 -20.98 34.19
CA ARG A 19 48.51 -21.39 33.31
C ARG A 19 47.17 -20.74 33.66
N ALA A 20 47.01 -20.23 34.88
CA ALA A 20 45.80 -19.51 35.29
C ALA A 20 45.74 -18.07 34.73
N LEU A 21 46.89 -17.44 34.44
CA LEU A 21 46.93 -16.06 33.92
C LEU A 21 46.73 -15.97 32.40
N LEU A 22 47.05 -17.04 31.65
CA LEU A 22 46.87 -17.09 30.19
C LEU A 22 45.45 -17.50 29.75
N LEU A 23 44.66 -18.07 30.66
CA LEU A 23 43.24 -18.38 30.44
C LEU A 23 42.30 -17.21 30.79
N PHE A 24 42.78 -16.20 31.51
CA PHE A 24 41.98 -15.01 31.83
C PHE A 24 42.08 -13.91 30.75
N CYS A 25 43.23 -13.78 30.07
CA CYS A 25 43.39 -12.83 28.94
C CYS A 25 42.70 -13.26 27.64
N SER A 26 42.33 -14.53 27.48
CA SER A 26 41.65 -15.02 26.27
C SER A 26 40.13 -14.88 26.32
N LEU A 27 39.52 -14.63 27.50
CA LEU A 27 38.08 -14.38 27.62
C LEU A 27 37.68 -12.90 27.44
N VAL A 28 38.60 -11.94 27.53
CA VAL A 28 38.29 -10.50 27.35
C VAL A 28 38.29 -10.08 25.88
N SER A 29 38.99 -10.80 25.00
CA SER A 29 39.14 -10.43 23.58
C SER A 29 37.92 -10.71 22.71
N VAL A 30 36.91 -11.44 23.20
CA VAL A 30 35.71 -11.80 22.41
C VAL A 30 34.59 -10.75 22.56
N TRP A 31 34.60 -9.93 23.61
CA TRP A 31 33.53 -8.94 23.84
C TRP A 31 33.71 -7.63 23.08
N GLY A 32 34.93 -7.29 22.63
CA GLY A 32 35.17 -6.04 21.89
C GLY A 32 34.61 -6.03 20.45
N SER A 33 34.47 -7.20 19.82
CA SER A 33 34.14 -7.29 18.39
C SER A 33 32.67 -7.09 18.07
N GLN A 34 31.75 -7.36 19.01
CA GLN A 34 30.31 -7.21 18.75
C GLN A 34 29.85 -5.75 18.78
N ALA A 35 30.49 -4.89 19.57
CA ALA A 35 30.10 -3.48 19.70
C ALA A 35 30.35 -2.67 18.41
N HIS A 36 31.44 -2.94 17.67
CA HIS A 36 31.74 -2.23 16.43
C HIS A 36 30.86 -2.67 15.24
N ALA A 37 30.45 -3.94 15.21
CA ALA A 37 29.60 -4.46 14.14
C ALA A 37 28.17 -3.89 14.20
N GLN A 38 27.59 -3.74 15.40
CA GLN A 38 26.25 -3.17 15.59
C GLN A 38 26.18 -1.70 15.17
N VAL A 39 27.17 -0.89 15.56
CA VAL A 39 27.23 0.54 15.18
C VAL A 39 27.42 0.75 13.68
N ALA A 40 28.20 -0.12 13.03
CA ALA A 40 28.39 -0.07 11.58
C ALA A 40 27.13 -0.48 10.80
N ALA A 41 26.39 -1.48 11.30
CA ALA A 41 25.12 -1.92 10.71
C ALA A 41 24.06 -0.82 10.80
N THR A 42 23.86 -0.20 11.97
CA THR A 42 22.88 0.87 12.14
C THR A 42 23.18 2.11 11.29
N ALA A 43 24.46 2.48 11.14
CA ALA A 43 24.86 3.58 10.27
C ALA A 43 24.66 3.27 8.77
N ALA A 44 24.72 1.99 8.37
CA ALA A 44 24.42 1.57 7.00
C ALA A 44 22.90 1.60 6.75
N GLU A 45 22.10 1.10 7.68
CA GLU A 45 20.62 1.13 7.65
C GLU A 45 20.09 2.57 7.59
N GLU A 46 20.62 3.47 8.43
CA GLU A 46 20.26 4.90 8.40
C GLU A 46 20.60 5.54 7.05
N ARG A 47 21.76 5.21 6.46
CA ARG A 47 22.14 5.71 5.14
C ARG A 47 21.18 5.21 4.07
N GLU A 48 20.86 3.92 4.07
CA GLU A 48 19.92 3.35 3.10
C GLU A 48 18.52 3.97 3.24
N ALA A 49 18.02 4.10 4.47
CA ALA A 49 16.75 4.77 4.75
C ALA A 49 16.74 6.20 4.21
N ASN A 50 17.83 6.96 4.37
CA ASN A 50 17.95 8.31 3.84
C ASN A 50 17.94 8.33 2.30
N GLU A 51 18.56 7.35 1.63
CA GLU A 51 18.45 7.21 0.18
C GLU A 51 17.01 6.90 -0.26
N ARG A 52 16.28 6.02 0.44
CA ARG A 52 14.85 5.80 0.17
C ARG A 52 13.99 7.06 0.36
N THR A 53 14.28 7.87 1.38
CA THR A 53 13.63 9.17 1.54
C THR A 53 13.91 10.12 0.37
N LYS A 54 15.15 10.16 -0.14
CA LYS A 54 15.49 10.97 -1.33
C LYS A 54 14.80 10.47 -2.59
N GLU A 55 14.76 9.16 -2.80
CA GLU A 55 14.01 8.52 -3.90
C GLU A 55 12.53 8.92 -3.84
N GLY A 56 11.91 8.84 -2.65
CA GLY A 56 10.53 9.28 -2.42
C GLY A 56 10.32 10.76 -2.72
N ALA A 57 11.24 11.63 -2.29
CA ALA A 57 11.16 13.07 -2.58
C ALA A 57 11.24 13.36 -4.10
N ALA A 58 12.15 12.69 -4.81
CA ALA A 58 12.26 12.82 -6.27
C ALA A 58 10.99 12.34 -6.99
N LEU A 59 10.35 11.26 -6.50
CA LEU A 59 9.07 10.79 -7.03
C LEU A 59 7.93 11.78 -6.76
N MET A 60 7.92 12.45 -5.60
CA MET A 60 6.94 13.51 -5.30
C MET A 60 7.08 14.71 -6.24
N GLU A 61 8.31 15.12 -6.55
CA GLU A 61 8.63 16.17 -7.52
C GLU A 61 8.24 15.78 -8.96
N ALA A 62 8.38 14.50 -9.30
CA ALA A 62 7.99 13.94 -10.60
C ALA A 62 6.49 13.61 -10.72
N ASP A 63 5.65 14.06 -9.78
CA ASP A 63 4.21 13.79 -9.71
C ASP A 63 3.80 12.31 -9.57
N LYS A 64 4.74 11.48 -9.12
CA LYS A 64 4.56 10.04 -8.90
C LYS A 64 4.31 9.73 -7.43
N ALA A 65 3.27 10.33 -6.87
CA ALA A 65 3.00 10.29 -5.42
C ALA A 65 2.81 8.86 -4.88
N CYS A 66 2.08 8.00 -5.60
CA CYS A 66 1.84 6.63 -5.15
C CYS A 66 3.11 5.77 -5.14
N GLU A 67 4.04 5.99 -6.08
CA GLU A 67 5.36 5.35 -6.04
C GLU A 67 6.19 5.88 -4.86
N ALA A 68 6.04 7.17 -4.53
CA ALA A 68 6.73 7.81 -3.41
C ALA A 68 6.30 7.25 -2.05
N VAL A 69 5.01 6.92 -1.88
CA VAL A 69 4.49 6.28 -0.65
C VAL A 69 5.33 5.07 -0.29
N LYS A 70 5.52 4.15 -1.26
CA LYS A 70 6.33 2.94 -1.07
C LYS A 70 7.76 3.26 -0.63
N LYS A 71 8.38 4.30 -1.20
CA LYS A 71 9.75 4.71 -0.83
C LYS A 71 9.84 5.28 0.57
N PHE A 72 8.84 6.03 1.01
CA PHE A 72 8.82 6.53 2.39
C PHE A 72 8.51 5.42 3.41
N GLU A 73 7.67 4.45 3.06
CA GLU A 73 7.42 3.26 3.88
C GLU A 73 8.67 2.39 4.01
N GLU A 74 9.33 2.06 2.89
CA GLU A 74 10.64 1.36 2.89
C GLU A 74 11.66 2.09 3.79
N SER A 75 11.69 3.43 3.72
CA SER A 75 12.57 4.25 4.57
C SER A 75 12.22 4.17 6.06
N MET A 76 10.94 4.15 6.41
CA MET A 76 10.43 4.05 7.78
C MET A 76 10.67 2.66 8.37
N GLU A 77 10.52 1.62 7.57
CA GLU A 77 10.79 0.22 7.96
C GLU A 77 12.29 -0.01 8.21
N LEU A 78 13.16 0.53 7.34
CA LEU A 78 14.62 0.39 7.49
C LEU A 78 15.17 1.12 8.71
N PHE A 79 14.70 2.36 8.95
CA PHE A 79 15.14 3.14 10.09
C PHE A 79 13.98 4.00 10.63
N PRO A 80 13.27 3.54 11.67
CA PRO A 80 12.12 4.28 12.20
C PRO A 80 12.49 5.69 12.70
N ASP A 81 11.89 6.71 12.10
CA ASP A 81 11.99 8.11 12.53
C ASP A 81 10.60 8.75 12.39
N PRO A 82 9.99 9.26 13.48
CA PRO A 82 8.68 9.89 13.42
C PRO A 82 8.52 10.98 12.36
N ARG A 83 9.59 11.69 11.99
CA ARG A 83 9.53 12.72 10.93
C ARG A 83 9.17 12.14 9.57
N LYS A 84 9.46 10.86 9.32
CA LYS A 84 9.09 10.16 8.07
C LYS A 84 7.58 10.00 7.93
N LEU A 85 6.82 9.95 9.04
CA LEU A 85 5.35 9.92 9.01
C LEU A 85 4.76 11.13 8.30
N ILE A 86 5.42 12.30 8.38
CA ILE A 86 4.97 13.51 7.68
C ILE A 86 5.10 13.34 6.17
N ASN A 87 6.21 12.75 5.70
CA ASN A 87 6.40 12.46 4.27
C ASN A 87 5.41 11.40 3.77
N ILE A 88 5.19 10.33 4.56
CA ILE A 88 4.18 9.30 4.27
C ILE A 88 2.79 9.93 4.17
N GLY A 89 2.43 10.81 5.11
CA GLY A 89 1.14 11.49 5.11
C GLY A 89 0.95 12.38 3.88
N LEU A 90 1.95 13.18 3.51
CA LEU A 90 1.91 14.07 2.34
C LEU A 90 1.86 13.29 1.02
N ALA A 91 2.61 12.18 0.92
CA ALA A 91 2.61 11.33 -0.27
C ALA A 91 1.26 10.62 -0.45
N ASN A 92 0.69 10.08 0.64
CA ASN A 92 -0.63 9.46 0.62
C ASN A 92 -1.73 10.46 0.27
N GLU A 93 -1.68 11.69 0.81
CA GLU A 93 -2.64 12.76 0.46
C GLU A 93 -2.62 13.03 -1.06
N LYS A 94 -1.42 13.14 -1.64
CA LYS A 94 -1.24 13.41 -3.06
C LYS A 94 -1.60 12.21 -3.95
N CYS A 95 -1.44 10.98 -3.45
CA CYS A 95 -1.85 9.75 -4.13
C CYS A 95 -3.38 9.52 -4.11
N GLY A 96 -4.10 10.15 -3.18
CA GLY A 96 -5.54 9.93 -2.97
C GLY A 96 -5.85 8.94 -1.82
N ASN A 97 -4.84 8.46 -1.13
CA ASN A 97 -4.95 7.58 0.04
C ASN A 97 -5.22 8.41 1.31
N LEU A 98 -6.38 9.06 1.37
CA LEU A 98 -6.69 10.03 2.42
C LEU A 98 -6.81 9.41 3.82
N VAL A 99 -7.26 8.16 3.92
CA VAL A 99 -7.35 7.43 5.20
C VAL A 99 -5.96 7.16 5.76
N GLU A 100 -5.05 6.67 4.94
CA GLU A 100 -3.64 6.39 5.30
C GLU A 100 -2.90 7.69 5.63
N SER A 101 -3.15 8.74 4.84
CA SER A 101 -2.61 10.08 5.11
C SER A 101 -3.00 10.59 6.50
N ARG A 102 -4.29 10.47 6.86
CA ARG A 102 -4.80 10.84 8.18
C ARG A 102 -4.12 10.02 9.26
N THR A 103 -4.02 8.71 9.08
CA THR A 103 -3.37 7.82 10.05
C THR A 103 -1.93 8.26 10.31
N ALA A 104 -1.12 8.48 9.27
CA ALA A 104 0.28 8.87 9.43
C ALA A 104 0.43 10.19 10.21
N PHE A 105 -0.36 11.22 9.87
CA PHE A 105 -0.31 12.48 10.61
C PHE A 105 -0.86 12.37 12.04
N GLN A 106 -1.93 11.58 12.26
CA GLN A 106 -2.49 11.34 13.59
C GLN A 106 -1.48 10.64 14.49
N THR A 107 -0.78 9.62 13.98
CA THR A 107 0.31 8.94 14.69
C THR A 107 1.42 9.93 15.04
N PHE A 108 1.83 10.80 14.10
CA PHE A 108 2.84 11.82 14.40
C PHE A 108 2.40 12.75 15.53
N VAL A 109 1.22 13.36 15.43
CA VAL A 109 0.74 14.33 16.42
C VAL A 109 0.48 13.66 17.77
N GLY A 110 -0.21 12.52 17.77
CA GLY A 110 -0.65 11.84 18.98
C GLY A 110 0.46 11.13 19.73
N GLU A 111 1.34 10.41 19.03
CA GLU A 111 2.35 9.55 19.67
C GLU A 111 3.72 10.24 19.81
N HIS A 112 4.03 11.19 18.92
CA HIS A 112 5.36 11.79 18.86
C HIS A 112 5.38 13.31 19.06
N GLY A 113 4.24 13.99 18.93
CA GLY A 113 4.15 15.44 18.94
C GLY A 113 4.77 16.09 20.19
N GLY A 114 4.66 15.45 21.36
CA GLY A 114 5.26 15.95 22.61
C GLY A 114 6.79 16.09 22.60
N ASN A 115 7.48 15.47 21.63
CA ASN A 115 8.93 15.54 21.47
C ASN A 115 9.40 16.65 20.50
N TYR A 116 8.47 17.41 19.91
CA TYR A 116 8.76 18.43 18.91
C TYR A 116 8.26 19.82 19.36
N PRO A 117 8.82 20.93 18.81
CA PRO A 117 8.32 22.27 19.06
C PRO A 117 6.82 22.41 18.70
N SER A 118 6.07 23.18 19.49
CA SER A 118 4.62 23.30 19.34
C SER A 118 4.22 23.86 17.97
N ASP A 119 4.97 24.83 17.44
CA ASP A 119 4.73 25.42 16.11
C ASP A 119 4.95 24.42 14.97
N PHE A 120 5.81 23.41 15.17
CA PHE A 120 6.01 22.32 14.23
C PHE A 120 4.82 21.35 14.26
N VAL A 121 4.37 20.97 15.46
CA VAL A 121 3.22 20.08 15.64
C VAL A 121 1.94 20.72 15.10
N GLU A 122 1.72 22.02 15.36
CA GLU A 122 0.57 22.78 14.86
C GLU A 122 0.49 22.79 13.32
N LYS A 123 1.62 22.78 12.62
CA LYS A 123 1.64 22.67 11.14
C LYS A 123 1.13 21.30 10.67
N VAL A 124 1.50 20.23 11.35
CA VAL A 124 1.02 18.87 11.03
C VAL A 124 -0.45 18.71 11.44
N GLN A 125 -0.85 19.29 12.57
CA GLN A 125 -2.27 19.33 12.97
C GLN A 125 -3.12 20.08 11.94
N SER A 126 -2.63 21.21 11.40
CA SER A 126 -3.36 21.93 10.35
C SER A 126 -3.56 21.09 9.09
N LYS A 127 -2.60 20.21 8.75
CA LYS A 127 -2.76 19.24 7.66
C LYS A 127 -3.84 18.20 7.96
N LEU A 128 -3.89 17.69 9.18
CA LEU A 128 -4.99 16.81 9.62
C LEU A 128 -6.36 17.47 9.51
N ASP A 129 -6.47 18.72 9.96
CA ASP A 129 -7.74 19.45 9.98
C ASP A 129 -8.23 19.73 8.55
N GLN A 130 -7.32 20.03 7.62
CA GLN A 130 -7.63 20.21 6.19
C GLN A 130 -8.06 18.89 5.52
N LEU A 131 -7.50 17.77 5.96
CA LEU A 131 -7.75 16.45 5.40
C LEU A 131 -9.07 15.85 5.92
N ALA A 132 -9.40 16.08 7.19
CA ALA A 132 -10.55 15.47 7.85
C ALA A 132 -11.87 15.55 7.06
N PRO A 133 -12.27 16.71 6.51
CA PRO A 133 -13.52 16.79 5.76
C PRO A 133 -13.44 16.24 4.33
N ARG A 134 -12.24 16.01 3.78
CA ARG A 134 -12.03 15.40 2.46
C ARG A 134 -12.31 13.90 2.44
N ILE A 135 -12.08 13.23 3.56
CA ILE A 135 -12.18 11.78 3.66
C ILE A 135 -13.64 11.34 3.53
N PRO A 136 -13.99 10.60 2.47
CA PRO A 136 -15.34 10.12 2.30
C PRO A 136 -15.77 9.16 3.41
N GLN A 137 -17.08 9.10 3.64
CA GLN A 137 -17.66 8.13 4.56
C GLN A 137 -18.76 7.34 3.86
N ILE A 138 -18.73 6.03 4.01
CA ILE A 138 -19.79 5.15 3.52
C ILE A 138 -20.52 4.50 4.67
N LYS A 139 -21.81 4.24 4.48
CA LYS A 139 -22.64 3.44 5.37
C LYS A 139 -23.15 2.23 4.61
N LEU A 140 -22.69 1.04 5.00
CA LEU A 140 -23.12 -0.21 4.38
C LEU A 140 -24.42 -0.69 5.05
N LEU A 141 -25.49 -0.81 4.27
CA LEU A 141 -26.77 -1.35 4.71
C LEU A 141 -26.99 -2.68 3.99
N ILE A 142 -26.82 -3.79 4.71
CA ILE A 142 -26.88 -5.14 4.14
C ILE A 142 -28.15 -5.85 4.62
N GLN A 143 -28.93 -6.36 3.68
CA GLN A 143 -30.18 -7.10 3.90
C GLN A 143 -30.06 -8.52 3.34
N GLY A 144 -30.87 -9.47 3.84
CA GLY A 144 -30.85 -10.86 3.36
C GLY A 144 -29.72 -11.72 3.95
N ILE A 145 -29.26 -11.34 5.15
CA ILE A 145 -28.23 -12.04 5.94
C ILE A 145 -28.74 -12.39 7.35
N GLU A 146 -30.04 -12.22 7.61
CA GLU A 146 -30.65 -12.41 8.91
C GLU A 146 -30.52 -13.87 9.37
N GLY A 147 -29.90 -14.08 10.54
CA GLY A 147 -29.71 -15.42 11.10
C GLY A 147 -28.52 -16.20 10.51
N GLU A 148 -27.76 -15.59 9.61
CA GLU A 148 -26.57 -16.20 8.99
C GLU A 148 -25.27 -15.59 9.52
N THR A 149 -24.20 -16.40 9.55
CA THR A 149 -22.84 -15.88 9.73
C THR A 149 -22.25 -15.58 8.35
N VAL A 150 -22.00 -14.30 8.08
CA VAL A 150 -21.40 -13.83 6.83
C VAL A 150 -20.06 -13.13 7.07
N GLN A 151 -19.15 -13.24 6.12
CA GLN A 151 -17.90 -12.48 6.06
C GLN A 151 -18.08 -11.37 5.04
N ILE A 152 -17.82 -10.13 5.44
CA ILE A 152 -17.88 -8.97 4.55
C ILE A 152 -16.46 -8.54 4.25
N ARG A 153 -16.19 -8.24 2.98
CA ARG A 153 -14.93 -7.63 2.55
C ARG A 153 -15.20 -6.31 1.88
N LEU A 154 -14.36 -5.32 2.18
CA LEU A 154 -14.27 -4.06 1.45
C LEU A 154 -12.85 -3.96 0.89
N ASP A 155 -12.75 -3.84 -0.43
CA ASP A 155 -11.48 -3.78 -1.16
C ASP A 155 -10.54 -4.96 -0.85
N GLY A 156 -11.14 -6.13 -0.65
CA GLY A 156 -10.43 -7.37 -0.30
C GLY A 156 -10.04 -7.50 1.17
N GLN A 157 -10.25 -6.48 2.00
CA GLN A 157 -10.00 -6.53 3.44
C GLN A 157 -11.26 -6.94 4.20
N ASP A 158 -11.10 -7.83 5.19
CA ASP A 158 -12.21 -8.27 6.03
C ASP A 158 -12.73 -7.11 6.91
N LEU A 159 -14.03 -6.83 6.79
CA LEU A 159 -14.74 -5.90 7.65
C LEU A 159 -15.46 -6.64 8.77
N PRO A 160 -15.24 -6.29 10.05
CA PRO A 160 -16.00 -6.84 11.15
C PRO A 160 -17.48 -6.43 11.01
N ALA A 161 -18.34 -7.39 10.70
CA ALA A 161 -19.76 -7.15 10.41
C ALA A 161 -20.46 -6.41 11.57
N GLU A 162 -20.15 -6.80 12.81
CA GLU A 162 -20.77 -6.31 14.03
C GLU A 162 -20.54 -4.80 14.28
N THR A 163 -19.41 -4.25 13.84
CA THR A 163 -19.05 -2.85 14.08
C THR A 163 -19.10 -1.99 12.82
N SER A 164 -19.27 -2.59 11.64
CA SER A 164 -19.17 -1.89 10.35
C SER A 164 -20.51 -1.76 9.62
N ILE A 165 -21.42 -2.73 9.78
CA ILE A 165 -22.75 -2.66 9.14
C ILE A 165 -23.59 -1.61 9.88
N GLY A 166 -24.23 -0.72 9.12
CA GLY A 166 -25.09 0.30 9.70
C GLY A 166 -24.35 1.45 10.38
N GLU A 167 -23.02 1.49 10.31
CA GLU A 167 -22.18 2.58 10.79
C GLU A 167 -21.47 3.28 9.63
N TYR A 168 -21.07 4.54 9.84
CA TYR A 168 -20.26 5.27 8.87
C TYR A 168 -18.79 4.89 9.01
N ILE A 169 -18.23 4.28 7.96
CA ILE A 169 -16.81 3.93 7.87
C ILE A 169 -16.11 4.89 6.90
N ALA A 170 -14.91 5.31 7.25
CA ALA A 170 -14.07 6.15 6.41
C ALA A 170 -13.40 5.30 5.33
N VAL A 171 -13.46 5.77 4.09
CA VAL A 171 -12.81 5.12 2.93
C VAL A 171 -12.01 6.14 2.15
N ASN A 172 -11.14 5.69 1.25
CA ASN A 172 -10.50 6.58 0.30
C ASN A 172 -11.50 7.03 -0.76
N PRO A 173 -11.27 8.14 -1.47
CA PRO A 173 -12.01 8.45 -2.69
C PRO A 173 -11.68 7.46 -3.80
N GLY A 174 -12.62 7.27 -4.72
CA GLY A 174 -12.49 6.41 -5.88
C GLY A 174 -13.37 5.17 -5.82
N LYS A 175 -12.95 4.13 -6.54
CA LYS A 175 -13.73 2.90 -6.72
C LYS A 175 -13.48 1.93 -5.58
N HIS A 176 -14.57 1.38 -5.06
CA HIS A 176 -14.58 0.38 -4.01
C HIS A 176 -15.34 -0.86 -4.43
N THR A 177 -14.92 -2.01 -3.91
CA THR A 177 -15.61 -3.29 -4.09
C THR A 177 -16.02 -3.82 -2.73
N VAL A 178 -17.31 -4.11 -2.57
CA VAL A 178 -17.82 -4.84 -1.40
C VAL A 178 -18.20 -6.24 -1.80
N GLU A 179 -17.81 -7.20 -0.98
CA GLU A 179 -18.14 -8.61 -1.14
C GLU A 179 -18.78 -9.13 0.13
N VAL A 180 -19.85 -9.90 -0.02
CA VAL A 180 -20.47 -10.67 1.05
C VAL A 180 -20.25 -12.15 0.76
N HIS A 181 -19.61 -12.83 1.70
CA HIS A 181 -19.28 -14.25 1.64
C HIS A 181 -20.08 -15.02 2.68
N ARG A 182 -20.69 -16.12 2.25
CA ARG A 182 -21.25 -17.16 3.11
C ARG A 182 -20.25 -18.28 3.30
N ASN A 183 -20.57 -19.23 4.17
CA ASN A 183 -19.85 -20.51 4.24
C ASN A 183 -19.83 -21.28 2.90
N THR A 184 -20.81 -21.06 2.01
CA THR A 184 -20.87 -21.65 0.66
C THR A 184 -20.04 -20.91 -0.38
N GLY A 185 -19.45 -19.76 -0.05
CA GLY A 185 -18.66 -18.93 -0.97
C GLY A 185 -19.22 -17.52 -1.16
N LEU A 186 -18.80 -16.85 -2.23
CA LEU A 186 -19.22 -15.48 -2.57
C LEU A 186 -20.73 -15.43 -2.82
N ALA A 187 -21.46 -14.71 -1.96
CA ALA A 187 -22.91 -14.54 -2.06
C ALA A 187 -23.28 -13.31 -2.91
N LYS A 188 -22.52 -12.22 -2.78
CA LYS A 188 -22.70 -11.01 -3.60
C LYS A 188 -21.41 -10.22 -3.71
N ARG A 189 -21.19 -9.57 -4.86
CA ARG A 189 -20.17 -8.55 -5.08
C ARG A 189 -20.82 -7.34 -5.74
N GLU A 190 -20.48 -6.15 -5.28
CA GLU A 190 -20.90 -4.89 -5.92
C GLU A 190 -19.74 -3.90 -5.93
N GLN A 191 -19.73 -3.04 -6.95
CA GLN A 191 -18.78 -1.94 -7.05
C GLN A 191 -19.53 -0.62 -6.95
N PHE A 192 -18.93 0.34 -6.26
CA PHE A 192 -19.41 1.71 -6.20
C PHE A 192 -18.22 2.66 -6.19
N GLU A 193 -18.49 3.93 -6.45
CA GLU A 193 -17.48 4.98 -6.46
C GLU A 193 -17.88 6.06 -5.46
N VAL A 194 -16.91 6.64 -4.77
CA VAL A 194 -17.16 7.67 -3.77
C VAL A 194 -16.23 8.84 -4.05
N ALA A 195 -16.78 10.04 -4.16
CA ALA A 195 -16.00 11.25 -4.36
C ALA A 195 -15.42 11.77 -3.04
N ASP A 196 -14.37 12.59 -3.09
CA ASP A 196 -13.92 13.39 -1.94
C ASP A 196 -15.13 14.08 -1.27
N TRP A 197 -15.08 14.21 0.06
CA TRP A 197 -16.12 14.86 0.88
C TRP A 197 -17.48 14.16 0.92
N GLU A 198 -17.67 13.07 0.18
CA GLU A 198 -18.97 12.43 0.07
C GLU A 198 -19.33 11.63 1.33
N ARG A 199 -20.61 11.71 1.69
CA ARG A 199 -21.25 10.79 2.64
C ARG A 199 -22.26 9.94 1.89
N ARG A 200 -21.92 8.68 1.62
CA ARG A 200 -22.74 7.79 0.81
C ARG A 200 -23.37 6.68 1.63
N GLN A 201 -24.63 6.35 1.36
CA GLN A 201 -25.24 5.11 1.83
C GLN A 201 -25.23 4.11 0.67
N VAL A 202 -24.80 2.89 0.94
CA VAL A 202 -24.74 1.82 -0.07
C VAL A 202 -25.58 0.66 0.45
N GLU A 203 -26.65 0.36 -0.27
CA GLU A 203 -27.62 -0.68 0.08
C GLU A 203 -27.35 -1.96 -0.70
N PHE A 204 -27.21 -3.07 0.02
CA PHE A 204 -26.95 -4.38 -0.54
C PHE A 204 -28.05 -5.34 -0.12
N VAL A 205 -28.80 -5.84 -1.09
CA VAL A 205 -29.66 -7.01 -0.89
C VAL A 205 -28.88 -8.25 -1.29
N VAL A 206 -28.62 -9.14 -0.34
CA VAL A 206 -27.95 -10.43 -0.54
C VAL A 206 -29.01 -11.47 -0.91
N PRO A 207 -28.88 -12.19 -2.03
CA PRO A 207 -29.87 -13.22 -2.41
C PRO A 207 -29.85 -14.37 -1.40
N PRO A 208 -30.95 -15.13 -1.21
CA PRO A 208 -30.96 -16.30 -0.32
C PRO A 208 -29.94 -17.37 -0.76
N PRO A 209 -29.51 -18.28 0.12
CA PRO A 209 -28.62 -19.36 -0.24
C PRO A 209 -29.25 -20.25 -1.33
N CYS A 210 -28.49 -20.67 -2.34
CA CYS A 210 -29.02 -21.53 -3.39
C CYS A 210 -29.58 -22.87 -2.85
N GLN A 211 -29.10 -23.34 -1.69
CA GLN A 211 -29.61 -24.56 -1.05
C GLN A 211 -31.05 -24.43 -0.52
N ASP A 212 -31.51 -23.21 -0.22
CA ASP A 212 -32.88 -22.95 0.24
C ASP A 212 -33.86 -22.79 -0.92
N LEU A 213 -33.36 -22.57 -2.14
CA LEU A 213 -34.16 -22.47 -3.36
C LEU A 213 -34.53 -23.86 -3.95
N ASP A 214 -33.90 -24.93 -3.46
CA ASP A 214 -34.14 -26.31 -3.89
C ASP A 214 -35.42 -26.93 -3.31
N GLN A 215 -35.97 -26.39 -2.21
CA GLN A 215 -37.20 -26.94 -1.59
C GLN A 215 -38.46 -26.72 -2.44
N ASP A 216 -38.43 -25.74 -3.34
CA ASP A 216 -39.54 -25.37 -4.24
C ASP A 216 -39.22 -25.58 -5.74
N ASN A 217 -38.09 -26.21 -6.08
CA ASN A 217 -37.67 -26.42 -7.48
C ASN A 217 -37.51 -25.09 -8.28
N LYS A 218 -37.13 -23.99 -7.61
CA LYS A 218 -37.04 -22.63 -8.20
C LYS A 218 -35.63 -22.21 -8.64
N CYS A 219 -34.62 -23.06 -8.47
CA CYS A 219 -33.26 -22.83 -9.00
C CYS A 219 -33.20 -22.87 -10.54
N ASP A 220 -34.24 -23.39 -11.22
CA ASP A 220 -34.31 -23.43 -12.68
C ASP A 220 -34.51 -22.06 -13.33
N GLU A 221 -34.66 -20.96 -12.58
CA GLU A 221 -34.93 -19.63 -13.16
C GLU A 221 -33.85 -18.56 -12.97
N MET A 222 -32.86 -18.74 -12.10
CA MET A 222 -31.90 -17.65 -11.76
C MET A 222 -30.43 -17.95 -12.07
N CYS A 223 -30.11 -19.12 -12.62
CA CYS A 223 -28.77 -19.40 -13.11
C CYS A 223 -28.62 -18.94 -14.58
N THR A 224 -28.23 -17.67 -14.71
CA THR A 224 -27.55 -17.03 -15.86
C THR A 224 -28.35 -16.88 -17.15
N ASP A 225 -27.95 -15.90 -17.98
CA ASP A 225 -28.39 -15.71 -19.37
C ASP A 225 -28.84 -17.01 -20.03
N ARG A 226 -30.16 -17.14 -20.13
CA ARG A 226 -30.84 -18.35 -20.58
C ARG A 226 -30.93 -18.27 -22.09
N ASP A 227 -30.08 -18.98 -22.80
CA ASP A 227 -30.44 -19.36 -24.17
C ASP A 227 -31.72 -20.22 -24.10
N LEU A 228 -32.65 -19.89 -25.00
CA LEU A 228 -34.11 -20.04 -24.93
C LEU A 228 -34.68 -21.47 -24.87
N ASN A 229 -34.04 -22.48 -24.28
CA ASN A 229 -34.64 -23.82 -24.21
C ASN A 229 -34.39 -24.67 -22.95
N GLY A 230 -33.82 -24.09 -21.89
CA GLY A 230 -34.09 -24.50 -20.51
C GLY A 230 -34.15 -26.01 -20.19
N THR A 231 -33.05 -26.73 -20.39
CA THR A 231 -32.67 -27.94 -19.63
C THR A 231 -31.17 -28.17 -19.84
N CYS A 232 -30.37 -28.30 -18.77
CA CYS A 232 -29.02 -28.87 -18.92
C CYS A 232 -29.17 -30.39 -19.02
N ASP A 233 -29.27 -30.90 -20.24
CA ASP A 233 -29.24 -32.33 -20.50
C ASP A 233 -27.81 -32.86 -20.30
N LYS A 234 -27.68 -34.02 -19.65
CA LYS A 234 -26.37 -34.65 -19.39
C LYS A 234 -25.63 -34.94 -20.70
N ASP A 235 -26.39 -35.15 -21.77
CA ASP A 235 -25.89 -35.52 -23.10
C ASP A 235 -25.36 -34.30 -23.89
N GLU A 236 -25.59 -33.07 -23.43
CA GLU A 236 -25.09 -31.81 -24.03
C GLU A 236 -23.96 -31.14 -23.21
N CYS A 237 -23.46 -31.80 -22.16
CA CYS A 237 -22.41 -31.25 -21.31
C CYS A 237 -21.06 -31.19 -22.06
N SER A 238 -20.51 -29.99 -22.25
CA SER A 238 -19.18 -29.77 -22.84
C SER A 238 -18.01 -30.01 -21.86
N GLY A 239 -18.30 -30.28 -20.59
CA GLY A 239 -17.33 -30.54 -19.52
C GLY A 239 -17.54 -31.88 -18.81
N THR A 240 -16.86 -32.10 -17.68
CA THR A 240 -17.08 -33.29 -16.85
C THR A 240 -18.36 -33.17 -16.03
N TRP A 241 -19.27 -34.11 -16.23
CA TRP A 241 -20.51 -34.20 -15.47
C TRP A 241 -20.28 -34.71 -14.04
N ASN A 242 -20.69 -33.94 -13.03
CA ASN A 242 -20.65 -34.37 -11.65
C ASN A 242 -22.00 -34.96 -11.21
N GLU A 243 -22.11 -36.29 -11.22
CA GLU A 243 -23.37 -37.00 -10.92
C GLU A 243 -23.95 -36.68 -9.52
N LYS A 244 -23.07 -36.45 -8.52
CA LYS A 244 -23.52 -36.18 -7.14
C LYS A 244 -24.07 -34.78 -6.95
N ARG A 245 -23.55 -33.82 -7.70
CA ARG A 245 -23.94 -32.40 -7.61
C ARG A 245 -24.88 -31.96 -8.74
N LYS A 246 -25.09 -32.79 -9.75
CA LYS A 246 -25.86 -32.49 -10.97
C LYS A 246 -25.42 -31.17 -11.62
N ILE A 247 -24.10 -30.96 -11.70
CA ILE A 247 -23.50 -29.78 -12.34
C ILE A 247 -22.53 -30.24 -13.42
N CYS A 248 -22.51 -29.51 -14.54
CA CYS A 248 -21.43 -29.58 -15.52
C CYS A 248 -20.24 -28.77 -14.99
N VAL A 249 -19.09 -29.42 -14.83
CA VAL A 249 -17.82 -28.74 -14.55
C VAL A 249 -17.09 -28.64 -15.88
N VAL A 250 -17.08 -27.46 -16.47
CA VAL A 250 -16.17 -27.19 -17.59
C VAL A 250 -14.79 -27.07 -16.97
N ASP A 251 -13.90 -28.02 -17.28
CA ASP A 251 -12.49 -27.89 -16.92
C ASP A 251 -12.01 -26.60 -17.58
N ARG A 252 -11.69 -25.60 -16.76
CA ARG A 252 -11.13 -24.34 -17.23
C ARG A 252 -9.82 -24.72 -17.89
N ASP A 253 -9.78 -24.64 -19.22
CA ASP A 253 -8.53 -24.77 -19.96
C ASP A 253 -7.50 -23.90 -19.27
N GLU A 254 -6.38 -24.53 -18.98
CA GLU A 254 -5.16 -23.92 -18.49
C GLU A 254 -4.62 -23.03 -19.61
N GLU A 255 -5.26 -21.86 -19.80
CA GLU A 255 -4.83 -20.85 -20.76
C GLU A 255 -3.66 -20.08 -20.14
N SER A 256 -2.50 -20.72 -20.29
CA SER A 256 -1.25 -20.13 -20.76
C SER A 256 -1.13 -18.61 -20.66
N SER A 257 -0.19 -18.20 -19.80
CA SER A 257 0.80 -17.15 -20.05
C SER A 257 0.31 -15.89 -20.79
N ILE A 258 0.10 -14.83 -20.01
CA ILE A 258 -0.17 -13.43 -20.39
C ILE A 258 0.99 -12.73 -21.13
N VAL A 259 1.81 -13.47 -21.86
CA VAL A 259 3.03 -12.98 -22.53
C VAL A 259 3.08 -13.55 -23.94
N ASP A 260 2.18 -13.13 -24.84
CA ASP A 260 2.40 -13.15 -26.31
C ASP A 260 1.22 -12.54 -27.10
N GLU A 261 0.85 -11.28 -26.84
CA GLU A 261 0.14 -10.45 -27.83
C GLU A 261 0.85 -9.08 -28.02
N PRO A 262 1.02 -8.59 -29.27
CA PRO A 262 1.98 -7.55 -29.62
C PRO A 262 1.47 -6.12 -29.39
N VAL A 263 0.47 -5.91 -28.54
CA VAL A 263 -0.19 -4.60 -28.32
C VAL A 263 0.31 -3.88 -27.05
N PHE A 264 1.00 -4.59 -26.15
CA PHE A 264 1.38 -4.07 -24.83
C PHE A 264 2.51 -3.03 -24.82
N TRP A 265 3.38 -2.98 -25.83
CA TRP A 265 4.53 -2.05 -25.88
C TRP A 265 4.19 -0.62 -26.33
N ILE A 266 2.94 -0.30 -26.67
CA ILE A 266 2.60 1.03 -27.23
C ILE A 266 2.46 2.11 -26.15
N VAL A 267 2.20 1.77 -24.88
CA VAL A 267 1.84 2.78 -23.86
C VAL A 267 2.98 3.14 -22.91
N THR A 268 4.04 2.32 -22.81
CA THR A 268 5.14 2.55 -21.85
C THR A 268 6.51 2.56 -22.52
N GLY A 269 6.80 3.64 -23.24
CA GLY A 269 8.16 4.16 -23.35
C GLY A 269 8.90 3.88 -24.66
N ALA A 270 8.84 4.84 -25.58
CA ALA A 270 9.94 5.11 -26.50
C ALA A 270 9.86 6.56 -27.01
N VAL A 271 10.66 7.46 -26.43
CA VAL A 271 11.22 8.58 -27.19
C VAL A 271 12.71 8.68 -26.85
N VAL A 272 13.52 7.91 -27.60
CA VAL A 272 14.92 8.23 -27.86
C VAL A 272 15.10 8.33 -29.37
N VAL A 273 15.17 9.58 -29.83
CA VAL A 273 16.00 10.16 -30.89
C VAL A 273 16.61 9.22 -31.96
N ALA A 274 16.19 9.44 -33.22
CA ALA A 274 16.97 9.56 -34.47
C ALA A 274 15.95 9.48 -35.63
N GLY A 275 15.85 10.34 -36.63
CA GLY A 275 16.86 11.08 -37.38
C GLY A 275 16.69 10.73 -38.87
N LEU A 276 16.32 11.73 -39.69
CA LEU A 276 16.47 11.84 -41.16
C LEU A 276 15.36 11.33 -42.12
N ALA A 277 14.76 12.34 -42.76
CA ALA A 277 14.51 12.51 -44.20
C ALA A 277 13.45 11.66 -44.91
N VAL A 278 12.32 12.28 -45.28
CA VAL A 278 11.93 12.52 -46.70
C VAL A 278 11.11 13.81 -46.74
N GLY A 279 11.51 14.74 -47.62
CA GLY A 279 10.79 15.97 -47.89
C GLY A 279 9.78 15.85 -49.03
N ALA A 280 8.97 16.91 -49.11
CA ALA A 280 8.16 17.35 -50.23
C ALA A 280 6.75 16.74 -50.40
N TYR A 281 5.83 17.66 -50.65
CA TYR A 281 4.46 17.52 -51.17
C TYR A 281 3.40 17.03 -50.17
N PHE A 282 2.61 17.95 -49.62
CA PHE A 282 1.31 18.33 -50.20
C PHE A 282 0.80 19.60 -49.52
N ILE A 283 0.62 20.65 -50.34
CA ILE A 283 -0.14 21.86 -50.02
C ILE A 283 -1.60 21.54 -50.32
N ILE A 284 -2.50 21.61 -49.34
CA ILE A 284 -3.90 21.95 -49.56
C ILE A 284 -4.33 22.96 -48.50
N ASP A 285 -4.80 24.08 -49.03
CA ASP A 285 -5.34 25.28 -48.43
C ASP A 285 -6.59 24.97 -47.59
N SER A 286 -6.54 25.27 -46.29
CA SER A 286 -7.74 25.48 -45.48
C SER A 286 -7.57 26.73 -44.62
N GLN A 287 -8.18 27.79 -45.12
CA GLN A 287 -8.40 29.07 -44.44
C GLN A 287 -8.99 28.83 -43.05
N ILE A 288 -8.21 29.11 -42.00
CA ILE A 288 -8.72 29.29 -40.64
C ILE A 288 -8.41 30.73 -40.26
N GLU A 289 -9.46 31.53 -40.21
CA GLU A 289 -9.44 32.88 -39.65
C GLU A 289 -8.94 32.83 -38.19
N THR A 290 -7.81 33.49 -37.94
CA THR A 290 -7.31 33.73 -36.58
C THR A 290 -8.05 34.91 -35.94
N PRO A 291 -8.69 34.77 -34.77
CA PRO A 291 -9.12 35.94 -34.01
C PRO A 291 -7.92 36.63 -33.34
N GLU A 292 -7.96 37.97 -33.31
CA GLU A 292 -6.98 38.85 -32.68
C GLU A 292 -6.76 38.54 -31.18
N PRO A 293 -5.56 38.79 -30.61
CA PRO A 293 -5.32 38.60 -29.19
C PRO A 293 -6.02 39.67 -28.36
N ALA A 294 -7.00 39.25 -27.56
CA ALA A 294 -7.60 40.07 -26.51
C ALA A 294 -6.52 40.46 -25.47
N THR A 295 -6.26 41.75 -25.37
CA THR A 295 -5.45 42.36 -24.31
C THR A 295 -6.34 42.54 -23.07
N SER A 296 -6.29 41.60 -22.12
CA SER A 296 -6.89 41.78 -20.80
C SER A 296 -5.82 42.16 -19.78
N THR A 297 -5.85 43.42 -19.38
CA THR A 297 -5.13 43.99 -18.23
C THR A 297 -5.64 43.39 -16.93
N TRP A 298 -4.76 42.78 -16.15
CA TRP A 298 -5.04 42.32 -14.78
C TRP A 298 -4.96 43.51 -13.80
N PRO A 299 -5.96 43.72 -12.93
CA PRO A 299 -5.78 44.54 -11.74
C PRO A 299 -5.11 43.67 -10.66
N ASN A 300 -3.93 44.12 -10.20
CA ASN A 300 -3.08 43.55 -9.14
C ASN A 300 -1.93 42.65 -9.64
N GLY A 301 -0.87 43.29 -10.15
CA GLY A 301 0.46 42.71 -10.31
C GLY A 301 1.19 42.46 -8.98
N PRO A 302 2.40 41.85 -9.02
CA PRO A 302 3.03 41.21 -7.87
C PRO A 302 3.57 42.19 -6.82
N PHE A 303 3.48 41.76 -5.56
CA PHE A 303 4.00 42.43 -4.37
C PHE A 303 5.48 42.82 -4.52
N LYS A 304 5.78 44.11 -4.30
CA LYS A 304 7.15 44.62 -4.15
C LYS A 304 7.70 44.16 -2.80
N VAL A 305 8.73 43.32 -2.82
CA VAL A 305 9.57 43.05 -1.66
C VAL A 305 10.56 44.22 -1.52
N SER A 306 10.38 45.08 -0.52
CA SER A 306 11.39 46.05 -0.12
C SER A 306 12.36 45.38 0.87
N ASN A 307 13.60 45.17 0.42
CA ASN A 307 14.72 44.83 1.28
C ASN A 307 14.95 45.94 2.31
N ALA A 308 14.82 45.62 3.59
CA ALA A 308 15.34 46.44 4.68
C ALA A 308 16.50 45.69 5.33
N LEU A 309 17.72 46.01 4.89
CA LEU A 309 18.94 45.79 5.66
C LEU A 309 19.63 47.13 5.85
N THR A 310 20.22 47.30 7.05
CA THR A 310 21.17 48.33 7.53
C THR A 310 20.56 49.68 7.98
N THR A 311 20.57 50.00 9.29
CA THR A 311 21.72 50.52 10.09
C THR A 311 21.23 51.08 11.44
N PHE A 312 22.09 50.96 12.47
CA PHE A 312 22.05 51.42 13.87
C PHE A 312 21.46 50.46 14.91
#